data_AF-A0A943KB61-F1
#
_entry.id   AF-A0A943KB61-F1
#
_cell.length_a   1.000
_cell.length_b   1.000
_cell.length_c   1.000
_cell.angle_alpha   90.00
_cell.angle_beta   90.00
_cell.angle_gamma   90.00
#
_symmetry.space_group_name_H-M   'P 1'
#
loop_
_entity.id
_entity.type
_entity.pdbx_description
1 polymer ?
#
loop_
_entity_poly.entity_id
_entity_poly.type
_entity_poly.pdbx_seq_one_letter_code
_entity_poly.pdbx_strand_id
1 'polypeptide(L)'
;MKKVVFSIQNVRSKSDKKLSGFGYLAEGSLLCPCISKNNKPYIRVFDDVVNRCKPMKDRPNEFQGYVTMYFTDVPVYREKDGAYDMLDLEVEYKIWYKLAEGK
;
A
#
# COMPACT_ATOMS: atom_id res chain seq x y z
N MET A 1 16.66 -4.76 7.76
CA MET A 1 15.41 -4.02 7.43
C MET A 1 15.70 -2.52 7.49
N LYS A 2 15.13 -1.71 6.61
CA LYS A 2 15.32 -0.25 6.62
C LYS A 2 14.02 0.44 7.04
N LYS A 3 14.07 1.28 8.08
CA LYS A 3 12.90 2.06 8.51
C LYS A 3 12.60 3.14 7.47
N VAL A 4 11.32 3.34 7.17
CA VAL A 4 10.85 4.34 6.22
C VAL A 4 9.65 5.10 6.76
N VAL A 5 9.45 6.32 6.28
CA VAL A 5 8.14 6.98 6.28
C VAL A 5 7.50 6.69 4.93
N PHE A 6 6.22 6.33 4.91
CA PHE A 6 5.52 6.01 3.67
C PHE A 6 4.18 6.74 3.54
N SER A 7 3.71 6.83 2.30
CA SER A 7 2.35 7.20 1.94
C SER A 7 1.86 6.37 0.76
N ILE A 8 0.67 5.80 0.89
CA ILE A 8 0.08 4.86 -0.07
C ILE A 8 -1.34 5.33 -0.42
N GLN A 9 -1.61 5.42 -1.71
CA GLN A 9 -2.90 5.84 -2.25
C GLN A 9 -3.40 4.84 -3.29
N ASN A 10 -4.67 4.42 -3.19
CA ASN A 10 -5.31 3.67 -4.26
C ASN A 10 -5.52 4.60 -5.47
N VAL A 11 -5.02 4.20 -6.64
CA VAL A 11 -5.02 5.04 -7.85
C VAL A 11 -6.43 5.34 -8.37
N ARG A 12 -7.35 4.38 -8.24
CA ARG A 12 -8.73 4.49 -8.73
C ARG A 12 -9.70 5.07 -7.70
N SER A 13 -9.26 5.26 -6.46
CA SER A 13 -10.09 5.84 -5.41
C SER A 13 -10.34 7.32 -5.68
N LYS A 14 -11.61 7.72 -5.73
CA LYS A 14 -12.03 9.14 -5.76
C LYS A 14 -11.85 9.85 -4.41
N SER A 15 -11.49 9.12 -3.36
CA SER A 15 -11.21 9.67 -2.03
C SER A 15 -9.72 9.99 -1.87
N ASP A 16 -9.42 11.15 -1.26
CA ASP A 16 -8.07 11.56 -0.87
C ASP A 16 -7.51 10.79 0.34
N LYS A 17 -8.19 9.73 0.79
CA LYS A 17 -7.71 8.88 1.89
C LYS A 17 -6.43 8.16 1.47
N LYS A 18 -5.40 8.32 2.31
CA LYS A 18 -4.09 7.68 2.15
C LYS A 18 -3.76 6.88 3.40
N LEU A 19 -3.09 5.75 3.21
CA LEU A 19 -2.44 5.03 4.30
C LEU A 19 -1.02 5.58 4.42
N SER A 20 -0.70 6.21 5.54
CA SER A 20 0.61 6.81 5.78
C SER A 20 1.10 6.48 7.19
N GLY A 21 2.41 6.40 7.38
CA GLY A 21 3.00 6.09 8.68
C GLY A 21 4.46 5.68 8.58
N PHE A 22 4.95 5.01 9.63
CA PHE A 22 6.26 4.37 9.63
C PHE A 22 6.13 2.91 9.22
N GLY A 23 7.06 2.45 8.40
CA GLY A 23 7.14 1.05 7.96
C GLY A 23 8.57 0.59 7.84
N TYR A 24 8.74 -0.61 7.28
CA TYR A 24 10.06 -1.20 7.07
C TYR A 24 10.16 -1.79 5.67
N LEU A 25 11.27 -1.53 4.99
CA LEU A 25 11.66 -2.28 3.82
C LEU A 25 12.40 -3.56 4.26
N ALA A 26 11.90 -4.71 3.82
CA ALA A 26 12.48 -6.03 4.02
C ALA A 26 12.34 -6.83 2.73
N GLU A 27 13.46 -7.37 2.22
CA GLU A 27 13.47 -8.25 1.03
C GLU A 27 12.79 -7.65 -0.22
N GLY A 28 12.83 -6.32 -0.36
CA GLY A 28 12.20 -5.60 -1.47
C GLY A 28 10.75 -5.19 -1.24
N SER A 29 10.08 -5.74 -0.23
CA SER A 29 8.71 -5.43 0.16
C SER A 29 8.64 -4.31 1.20
N LEU A 30 7.52 -3.58 1.21
CA LEU A 30 7.17 -2.60 2.23
C LEU A 30 6.20 -3.19 3.25
N LEU A 31 6.65 -3.30 4.49
CA LEU A 31 5.87 -3.73 5.64
C LEU A 31 5.22 -2.52 6.32
N CYS A 32 3.89 -2.46 6.32
CA CYS A 32 3.09 -1.38 6.88
C CYS A 32 2.34 -1.86 8.14
N PRO A 33 2.80 -1.51 9.35
CA PRO A 33 2.04 -1.70 10.58
C PRO A 33 0.70 -0.96 10.52
N CYS A 34 -0.39 -1.68 10.76
CA CYS A 34 -1.75 -1.17 10.70
C CYS A 34 -2.56 -1.65 11.91
N ILE A 35 -3.60 -0.89 12.25
CA ILE A 35 -4.62 -1.30 13.22
C ILE A 35 -5.92 -1.53 12.47
N SER A 36 -6.53 -2.70 12.65
CA SER A 36 -7.82 -3.03 12.06
C SER A 36 -8.97 -2.24 12.71
N LYS A 37 -10.17 -2.32 12.14
CA LYS A 37 -11.37 -1.72 12.74
C LYS A 37 -11.70 -2.26 14.13
N ASN A 38 -11.26 -3.48 14.46
CA ASN A 38 -11.46 -4.11 15.77
C ASN A 38 -10.23 -3.99 16.69
N ASN A 39 -9.39 -2.97 16.47
CA ASN A 39 -8.17 -2.69 17.25
C ASN A 39 -7.14 -3.84 17.29
N LYS A 40 -7.19 -4.75 16.32
CA LYS A 40 -6.19 -5.81 16.20
C LYS A 40 -5.03 -5.33 15.33
N PRO A 41 -3.78 -5.36 15.82
CA PRO A 41 -2.63 -5.02 15.00
C PRO A 41 -2.41 -6.07 13.91
N TYR A 42 -2.02 -5.61 12.73
CA TYR A 42 -1.62 -6.46 11.61
C TYR A 42 -0.57 -5.75 10.74
N ILE A 43 0.17 -6.51 9.94
CA ILE A 43 1.08 -5.96 8.94
C ILE A 43 0.43 -6.10 7.57
N ARG A 44 0.29 -4.99 6.85
CA ARG A 44 -0.02 -5.01 5.42
C ARG A 44 1.29 -5.00 4.64
N VAL A 45 1.44 -5.93 3.70
CA VAL A 45 2.64 -6.09 2.88
C VAL A 45 2.34 -5.60 1.46
N PHE A 46 3.26 -4.81 0.92
CA PHE A 46 3.29 -4.45 -0.50
C PHE A 46 4.59 -4.99 -1.09
N ASP A 47 4.48 -5.97 -1.96
CA ASP A 47 5.64 -6.64 -2.56
C ASP A 47 6.25 -5.83 -3.71
N ASP A 48 7.51 -6.13 -4.04
CA ASP A 48 8.24 -5.57 -5.18
C ASP A 48 8.43 -4.03 -5.15
N VAL A 49 8.16 -3.40 -4.01
CA VAL A 49 8.20 -1.93 -3.84
C VAL A 49 9.55 -1.34 -4.22
N VAL A 50 10.66 -1.96 -3.82
CA VAL A 50 12.01 -1.44 -4.12
C VAL A 50 12.30 -1.45 -5.63
N ASN A 51 11.78 -2.41 -6.38
CA ASN A 51 11.99 -2.48 -7.82
C ASN A 51 11.05 -1.53 -8.57
N ARG A 52 9.82 -1.36 -8.08
CA ARG A 52 8.76 -0.55 -8.70
C ARG A 52 8.88 0.94 -8.39
N CYS A 53 9.38 1.31 -7.21
CA CYS A 53 9.57 2.70 -6.82
C CYS A 53 10.94 3.21 -7.26
N LYS A 54 10.96 4.31 -8.01
CA LYS A 54 12.19 4.95 -8.49
C LYS A 54 12.56 6.17 -7.64
N PRO A 55 13.85 6.51 -7.52
CA PRO A 55 14.27 7.73 -6.84
C PRO A 55 13.58 8.95 -7.44
N MET A 56 13.13 9.87 -6.59
CA MET A 56 12.56 11.13 -7.03
C MET A 56 13.66 12.15 -7.33
N LYS A 57 13.54 12.85 -8.46
CA LYS A 57 14.47 13.91 -8.84
C LYS A 57 14.48 15.01 -7.76
N ASP A 58 15.68 15.46 -7.39
CA ASP A 58 15.92 16.55 -6.43
C ASP A 58 15.35 16.31 -5.02
N ARG A 59 15.00 15.05 -4.68
CA ARG A 59 14.49 14.66 -3.36
C ARG A 59 15.28 13.46 -2.85
N PRO A 60 16.42 13.69 -2.16
CA PRO A 60 17.28 12.61 -1.72
C PRO A 60 16.53 11.68 -0.78
N ASN A 61 16.82 10.38 -0.89
CA ASN A 61 16.22 9.32 -0.08
C ASN A 61 14.71 9.14 -0.24
N GLU A 62 14.08 9.80 -1.22
CA GLU A 62 12.66 9.67 -1.55
C GLU A 62 12.46 8.88 -2.83
N PHE A 63 11.47 8.00 -2.81
CA PHE A 63 11.18 7.06 -3.88
C PHE A 63 9.68 7.02 -4.13
N GLN A 64 9.27 6.86 -5.39
CA GLN A 64 7.87 6.76 -5.76
C GLN A 64 7.66 5.78 -6.92
N GLY A 65 6.55 5.05 -6.89
CA GLY A 65 6.16 4.11 -7.94
C GLY A 65 4.74 3.62 -7.79
N TYR A 66 4.38 2.66 -8.62
CA TYR A 66 3.07 2.02 -8.62
C TYR A 66 3.24 0.52 -8.38
N VAL A 67 2.42 -0.03 -7.50
CA VAL A 67 2.39 -1.46 -7.16
C VAL A 67 0.95 -1.95 -7.27
N THR A 68 0.77 -3.06 -7.96
CA THR A 68 -0.53 -3.70 -8.13
C THR A 68 -0.66 -4.86 -7.15
N MET A 69 -1.76 -4.89 -6.43
CA MET A 69 -2.15 -6.04 -5.59
C MET A 69 -3.34 -6.76 -6.23
N TYR A 70 -3.28 -8.09 -6.18
CA TYR A 70 -4.35 -8.97 -6.60
C TYR A 70 -5.04 -9.55 -5.37
N PHE A 71 -6.36 -9.40 -5.30
CA PHE A 71 -7.20 -9.98 -4.27
C PHE A 71 -8.14 -10.97 -4.93
N THR A 72 -8.15 -12.22 -4.46
CA THR A 72 -9.08 -13.23 -4.94
C THR A 72 -10.28 -13.33 -4.03
N ASP A 73 -11.41 -13.80 -4.56
CA ASP A 73 -12.62 -14.10 -3.78
C ASP A 73 -13.10 -12.92 -2.92
N VAL A 74 -13.13 -11.71 -3.49
CA VAL A 74 -13.63 -10.52 -2.79
C VAL A 74 -15.15 -10.44 -2.92
N PRO A 75 -15.92 -10.42 -1.79
CA PRO A 75 -17.35 -10.21 -1.84
C PRO A 75 -17.66 -8.76 -2.21
N VAL A 76 -18.27 -8.55 -3.37
CA VAL A 76 -18.71 -7.25 -3.88
C VAL A 76 -20.23 -7.21 -3.89
N TYR A 77 -20.80 -6.19 -3.22
CA TYR A 77 -22.25 -6.03 -3.12
C TYR A 77 -22.86 -5.68 -4.48
N ARG A 78 -23.90 -6.41 -4.87
CA ARG A 78 -24.67 -6.17 -6.09
C ARG A 78 -26.00 -5.52 -5.74
N GLU A 79 -26.15 -4.25 -6.11
CA GLU A 79 -27.35 -3.47 -5.78
C GLU A 79 -28.64 -4.01 -6.43
N LYS A 80 -28.56 -4.69 -7.58
CA LYS A 80 -29.73 -5.14 -8.35
C LYS A 80 -30.63 -6.12 -7.58
N ASP A 81 -30.03 -7.00 -6.79
CA ASP A 81 -30.70 -8.13 -6.13
C ASP A 81 -30.29 -8.28 -4.65
N GLY A 82 -29.45 -7.37 -4.14
CA GLY A 82 -28.97 -7.39 -2.75
C GLY A 82 -28.01 -8.53 -2.43
N ALA A 83 -27.54 -9.28 -3.44
CA ALA A 83 -26.59 -10.37 -3.27
C ALA A 83 -25.14 -9.88 -3.27
N TYR A 84 -24.21 -10.80 -3.00
CA TYR A 84 -22.77 -10.57 -3.16
C TYR A 84 -22.22 -11.43 -4.28
N ASP A 85 -21.39 -10.82 -5.11
CA ASP A 85 -20.55 -11.53 -6.07
C ASP A 85 -19.17 -11.76 -5.50
N MET A 86 -18.58 -12.91 -5.82
CA MET A 86 -17.18 -13.19 -5.52
C MET A 86 -16.36 -12.81 -6.75
N LEU A 87 -15.51 -11.80 -6.62
CA LEU A 87 -14.73 -11.26 -7.73
C LEU A 87 -13.24 -11.24 -7.39
N ASP A 88 -12.42 -11.46 -8.41
CA ASP A 88 -11.00 -11.17 -8.36
C ASP A 88 -10.79 -9.68 -8.66
N LEU A 89 -10.09 -8.99 -7.78
CA LEU A 89 -9.84 -7.55 -7.89
C LEU A 89 -8.35 -7.28 -8.09
N GLU A 90 -8.07 -6.49 -9.12
CA GLU A 90 -6.76 -5.87 -9.32
C GLU A 90 -6.82 -4.42 -8.82
N VAL A 91 -5.97 -4.10 -7.85
CA VAL A 91 -5.90 -2.78 -7.24
C VAL A 91 -4.50 -2.20 -7.36
N GLU A 92 -4.37 -1.12 -8.13
CA GLU A 92 -3.13 -0.37 -8.25
C GLU A 92 -3.01 0.69 -7.14
N TYR A 93 -1.84 0.72 -6.51
CA TYR A 93 -1.48 1.66 -5.48
C TYR A 93 -0.30 2.51 -5.92
N LYS A 94 -0.44 3.84 -5.78
CA LYS A 94 0.69 4.76 -5.83
C LYS A 94 1.36 4.75 -4.46
N ILE A 95 2.63 4.38 -4.43
CA ILE A 95 3.44 4.31 -3.22
C ILE A 95 4.53 5.38 -3.30
N TRP A 96 4.66 6.15 -2.23
CA TRP A 96 5.81 7.00 -1.95
C TRP A 96 6.42 6.56 -0.62
N TYR A 97 7.74 6.54 -0.54
CA TYR A 97 8.44 6.35 0.73
C TYR A 97 9.73 7.17 0.79
N LYS A 98 10.15 7.46 2.03
CA LYS A 98 11.42 8.10 2.36
C LYS A 98 12.19 7.25 3.36
N LEU A 99 13.48 7.00 3.10
CA LEU A 99 14.33 6.34 4.10
C LEU A 99 14.40 7.22 5.35
N ALA A 100 14.11 6.65 6.52
CA ALA A 100 14.32 7.35 7.78
C ALA A 100 15.83 7.37 8.04
N GLU A 101 16.44 8.55 8.08
CA GLU A 101 17.84 8.67 8.47
C GLU A 101 17.98 8.18 9.92
N GLY A 102 18.85 7.18 10.12
CA GLY A 102 19.27 6.80 11.46
C GLY A 102 20.02 7.98 12.06
N LYS A 103 19.54 8.49 13.19
CA LYS A 103 20.43 9.20 14.11
C LYS A 103 21.35 8.20 14.77
#